data_AF-A0A926PPL5-F1
#
_entry.id   AF-A0A926PPL5-F1
#
_cell.length_a   1.000
_cell.length_b   1.000
_cell.length_c   1.000
_cell.angle_alpha   90.00
_cell.angle_beta   90.00
_cell.angle_gamma   90.00
#
_symmetry.space_group_name_H-M   'P 1'
#
loop_
_entity.id
_entity.type
_entity.pdbx_description
1 polymer ?
#
loop_
_entity_poly.entity_id
_entity_poly.type
_entity_poly.pdbx_seq_one_letter_code
_entity_poly.pdbx_strand_id
1 'polypeptide(L)'
;MATSDLPRDLEPLPNHEHHEHDPTHPHVHSEESVRRVINRLSRIEGHIRGIKTMVQDDRPCPDVLIQVAAVRGALDRVARMILDEHLSQCVARAAQEGNIDAEIEELKAALDRFLP
;
A
#
# COMPACT_ATOMS: atom_id res chain seq x y z
N MET A 1 13.57 -62.96 -15.28
CA MET A 1 12.16 -62.53 -15.07
C MET A 1 12.12 -61.90 -13.68
N ALA A 2 12.28 -60.58 -13.53
CA ALA A 2 11.26 -59.53 -13.73
C ALA A 2 10.00 -59.87 -12.88
N THR A 3 9.56 -59.11 -11.88
CA THR A 3 9.82 -57.74 -11.39
C THR A 3 9.35 -57.64 -9.93
N SER A 4 9.94 -56.72 -9.18
CA SER A 4 9.42 -56.11 -7.95
C SER A 4 8.03 -55.53 -8.20
N ASP A 5 7.09 -55.66 -7.26
CA ASP A 5 6.02 -54.66 -7.09
C ASP A 5 5.55 -54.60 -5.63
N LEU A 6 5.95 -53.51 -4.97
CA LEU A 6 5.38 -52.96 -3.75
C LEU A 6 4.08 -52.22 -4.15
N PRO A 7 2.98 -52.26 -3.38
CA PRO A 7 1.81 -51.44 -3.69
C PRO A 7 2.17 -49.95 -3.58
N ARG A 8 2.28 -49.31 -4.73
CA ARG A 8 2.46 -47.87 -4.92
C ARG A 8 1.08 -47.23 -5.01
N ASP A 9 0.53 -46.79 -3.88
CA ASP A 9 -0.58 -45.83 -3.88
C ASP A 9 -0.47 -44.96 -2.60
N LEU A 10 0.58 -44.15 -2.52
CA LEU A 10 0.49 -42.88 -1.80
C LEU A 10 0.12 -41.84 -2.86
N GLU A 11 -1.15 -41.47 -2.91
CA GLU A 11 -1.58 -40.29 -3.65
C GLU A 11 -0.80 -39.08 -3.11
N PRO A 12 -0.10 -38.31 -3.97
CA PRO A 12 0.48 -37.05 -3.54
C PRO A 12 -0.66 -36.10 -3.16
N LEU A 13 -0.59 -35.53 -1.96
CA LEU A 13 -1.43 -34.39 -1.59
C LEU A 13 -1.36 -33.35 -2.71
N PRO A 14 -2.50 -32.72 -3.09
CA PRO A 14 -2.49 -31.73 -4.15
C PRO A 14 -1.47 -30.67 -3.80
N ASN A 15 -0.59 -30.37 -4.76
CA ASN A 15 0.30 -29.23 -4.72
C ASN A 15 -0.50 -28.03 -4.23
N HIS A 16 -0.22 -27.56 -3.00
CA HIS A 16 -0.44 -26.16 -2.72
C HIS A 16 0.56 -25.42 -3.58
N GLU A 17 0.15 -25.15 -4.81
CA GLU A 17 0.72 -24.09 -5.60
C GLU A 17 0.66 -22.86 -4.69
N HIS A 18 1.80 -22.49 -4.14
CA HIS A 18 2.00 -21.14 -3.67
C HIS A 18 1.86 -20.25 -4.90
N HIS A 19 0.62 -19.90 -5.22
CA HIS A 19 0.33 -18.79 -6.09
C HIS A 19 1.04 -17.61 -5.44
N GLU A 20 2.15 -17.19 -6.05
CA GLU A 20 2.71 -15.88 -5.83
C GLU A 20 1.63 -14.87 -6.23
N HIS A 21 0.73 -14.57 -5.30
CA HIS A 21 -0.09 -13.38 -5.36
C HIS A 21 0.86 -12.22 -5.13
N ASP A 22 1.46 -11.73 -6.20
CA ASP A 22 1.76 -10.32 -6.34
C ASP A 22 0.54 -9.66 -7.02
N PRO A 23 -0.51 -9.23 -6.27
CA PRO A 23 -1.55 -8.42 -6.86
C PRO A 23 -1.11 -6.96 -6.75
N THR A 24 0.05 -6.59 -7.30
CA THR A 24 0.28 -5.18 -7.62
C THR A 24 -0.53 -4.81 -8.85
N HIS A 25 -1.85 -4.91 -8.73
CA HIS A 25 -2.78 -4.41 -9.75
C HIS A 25 -2.53 -2.91 -9.95
N PRO A 26 -2.58 -2.40 -11.19
CA PRO A 26 -2.37 -0.99 -11.46
C PRO A 26 -3.49 -0.18 -10.77
N HIS A 27 -3.14 0.57 -9.73
CA HIS A 27 -4.03 1.54 -9.10
C HIS A 27 -4.47 2.57 -10.16
N VAL A 28 -5.71 2.48 -10.64
CA VAL A 28 -6.27 3.47 -11.56
C VAL A 28 -6.80 4.63 -10.73
N HIS A 29 -5.93 5.58 -10.41
CA HIS A 29 -6.37 6.88 -9.93
C HIS A 29 -7.05 7.62 -11.08
N SER A 30 -8.20 8.24 -10.84
CA SER A 30 -8.75 9.21 -11.80
C SER A 30 -7.73 10.32 -12.04
N GLU A 31 -7.71 10.92 -13.23
CA GLU A 31 -6.79 12.04 -13.52
C GLU A 31 -6.90 13.16 -12.47
N GLU A 32 -8.10 13.37 -11.93
CA GLU A 32 -8.34 14.31 -10.84
C GLU A 32 -7.64 13.89 -9.53
N SER A 33 -7.75 12.61 -9.15
CA SER A 33 -7.07 12.06 -7.97
C SER A 33 -5.55 12.19 -8.12
N VAL A 34 -4.98 11.77 -9.26
CA VAL A 34 -3.55 11.87 -9.54
C VAL A 34 -3.07 13.30 -9.34
N ARG A 35 -3.77 14.27 -9.97
CA ARG A 35 -3.45 15.69 -9.84
C ARG A 35 -3.53 16.18 -8.40
N ARG A 36 -4.53 15.73 -7.64
CA ARG A 36 -4.74 16.10 -6.24
C ARG A 36 -3.62 15.57 -5.34
N VAL A 37 -3.21 14.32 -5.52
CA VAL A 37 -2.10 13.68 -4.78
C VAL A 37 -0.79 14.39 -5.11
N ILE A 38 -0.48 14.58 -6.40
CA ILE A 38 0.73 15.30 -6.85
C ILE A 38 0.80 16.69 -6.23
N ASN A 39 -0.28 17.47 -6.29
CA ASN A 39 -0.32 18.82 -5.71
C ASN A 39 -0.06 18.84 -4.19
N ARG A 40 -0.42 17.78 -3.46
CA ARG A 40 -0.15 17.68 -2.02
C ARG A 40 1.31 17.30 -1.77
N LEU A 41 1.83 16.34 -2.53
CA LEU A 41 3.23 15.94 -2.48
C LEU A 41 4.16 17.11 -2.81
N SER A 42 3.87 17.92 -3.84
CA SER A 42 4.66 19.11 -4.18
C SER A 42 4.68 20.15 -3.05
N ARG A 43 3.59 20.30 -2.29
CA ARG A 43 3.58 21.18 -1.10
C ARG A 43 4.43 20.60 0.04
N ILE A 44 4.34 19.30 0.27
CA ILE A 44 5.17 18.61 1.26
C ILE A 44 6.66 18.76 0.92
N GLU A 45 7.01 18.62 -0.36
CA GLU A 45 8.38 18.86 -0.83
C GLU A 45 8.84 20.28 -0.51
N GLY A 46 8.00 21.29 -0.75
CA GLY A 46 8.27 22.68 -0.36
C GLY A 46 8.51 22.84 1.14
N HIS A 47 7.71 22.19 2.00
CA HIS A 47 7.92 22.21 3.45
C HIS A 47 9.25 21.55 3.85
N ILE A 48 9.61 20.42 3.23
CA ILE A 48 10.89 19.75 3.50
C ILE A 48 12.07 20.67 3.12
N ARG A 49 11.99 21.37 1.98
CA ARG A 49 13.00 22.38 1.62
C ARG A 49 13.07 23.50 2.67
N GLY A 50 11.93 23.97 3.17
CA GLY A 50 11.87 24.96 4.25
C GLY A 50 12.54 24.50 5.54
N ILE A 51 12.28 23.25 5.96
CA ILE A 51 12.94 22.63 7.13
C ILE A 51 14.46 22.57 6.93
N LYS A 52 14.91 22.18 5.72
CA LYS A 52 16.34 22.17 5.39
C LYS A 52 16.97 23.56 5.59
N THR A 53 16.32 24.62 5.13
CA THR A 53 16.78 26.01 5.35
C THR A 53 16.80 26.36 6.83
N MET A 54 15.76 26.00 7.61
CA MET A 54 15.74 26.27 9.05
C MET A 54 16.94 25.63 9.79
N VAL A 55 17.34 24.43 9.39
CA VAL A 55 18.52 23.76 9.96
C VAL A 55 19.81 24.45 9.54
N GLN A 56 19.92 24.89 8.28
CA GLN A 56 21.09 25.63 7.78
C GLN A 56 21.25 26.99 8.48
N ASP A 57 20.14 27.63 8.85
CA ASP A 57 20.08 28.91 9.54
C ASP A 57 20.17 28.79 11.08
N ASP A 58 20.49 27.61 11.61
CA ASP A 58 20.60 27.31 13.05
C ASP A 58 19.37 27.76 13.87
N ARG A 59 18.18 27.56 13.31
CA ARG A 59 16.91 27.90 13.97
C ARG A 59 16.69 27.03 15.22
N PRO A 60 15.97 27.54 16.25
CA PRO A 60 15.71 26.78 17.47
C PRO A 60 15.08 25.41 17.19
N CYS A 61 15.60 24.37 17.82
CA CYS A 61 15.11 23.00 17.65
C CYS A 61 13.58 22.86 17.82
N PRO A 62 12.91 23.53 18.79
CA PRO A 62 11.46 23.45 18.91
C PRO A 62 10.71 23.92 17.64
N ASP A 63 11.18 24.99 16.99
CA ASP A 63 10.58 25.51 15.75
C ASP A 63 10.71 24.49 14.61
N VAL A 64 11.88 23.87 14.48
CA VAL A 64 12.14 22.82 13.48
C VAL A 64 11.23 21.62 13.71
N LEU A 65 11.09 21.18 14.96
CA LEU A 65 10.24 20.05 15.33
C LEU A 65 8.75 20.32 15.02
N ILE A 66 8.27 21.56 15.19
CA ILE A 66 6.91 21.95 14.80
C ILE A 66 6.71 21.76 13.29
N GLN A 67 7.67 22.17 12.46
CA GLN A 67 7.58 21.99 11.00
C GLN A 67 7.66 20.52 10.58
N VAL A 68 8.52 19.73 11.24
CA VAL A 68 8.59 18.27 11.01
C VAL A 68 7.24 17.61 11.34
N ALA A 69 6.61 17.99 12.46
CA ALA A 69 5.28 17.49 12.83
C ALA A 69 4.21 17.89 11.79
N ALA A 70 4.28 19.11 11.24
CA ALA A 70 3.38 19.56 10.19
C ALA A 70 3.55 18.74 8.89
N VAL A 71 4.79 18.41 8.51
CA VAL A 71 5.09 17.54 7.36
C VAL A 71 4.55 16.12 7.59
N ARG A 72 4.78 15.54 8.77
CA ARG A 72 4.24 14.22 9.13
C ARG A 72 2.72 14.20 8.99
N GLY A 73 2.02 15.16 9.59
CA GLY A 73 0.56 15.24 9.47
C GLY A 73 0.07 15.49 8.04
N ALA A 74 0.87 16.15 7.20
CA ALA A 74 0.55 16.30 5.78
C ALA A 74 0.72 14.98 5.00
N LEU A 75 1.77 14.21 5.30
CA LEU A 75 1.98 12.88 4.75
C LEU A 75 0.86 11.93 5.17
N ASP A 76 0.49 11.90 6.45
CA ASP A 76 -0.62 11.07 6.97
C ASP A 76 -1.93 11.34 6.20
N ARG A 77 -2.22 12.61 5.87
CA ARG A 77 -3.40 12.98 5.07
C ARG A 77 -3.32 12.51 3.62
N VAL A 78 -2.14 12.51 3.00
CA VAL A 78 -1.95 11.98 1.63
C VAL A 78 -2.11 10.46 1.65
N ALA A 79 -1.47 9.81 2.61
CA ALA A 79 -1.53 8.38 2.77
C ALA A 79 -2.99 7.92 2.99
N ARG A 80 -3.75 8.61 3.85
CA ARG A 80 -5.18 8.35 4.06
C ARG A 80 -6.01 8.52 2.79
N MET A 81 -5.75 9.55 1.99
CA MET A 81 -6.45 9.77 0.72
C MET A 81 -6.25 8.63 -0.26
N ILE A 82 -5.02 8.13 -0.39
CA ILE A 82 -4.70 6.99 -1.26
C ILE A 82 -5.40 5.72 -0.76
N LEU A 83 -5.40 5.50 0.55
CA LEU A 83 -6.08 4.36 1.17
C LEU A 83 -7.60 4.40 0.96
N ASP A 84 -8.25 5.56 1.16
CA ASP A 84 -9.70 5.70 0.95
C ASP A 84 -10.11 5.43 -0.51
N GLU A 85 -9.27 5.83 -1.47
CA GLU A 85 -9.48 5.55 -2.90
C GLU A 85 -9.33 4.05 -3.20
N HIS A 86 -8.29 3.41 -2.67
CA HIS A 86 -8.08 1.97 -2.83
C HIS A 86 -9.24 1.16 -2.23
N LEU A 87 -9.65 1.49 -1.01
CA LEU A 87 -10.81 0.91 -0.34
C LEU A 87 -12.08 0.98 -1.20
N SER A 88 -12.36 2.16 -1.76
CA SER A 88 -13.54 2.38 -2.58
C SER A 88 -13.54 1.51 -3.85
N GLN A 89 -12.36 1.29 -4.44
CA GLN A 89 -12.19 0.46 -5.63
C GLN A 89 -12.31 -1.03 -5.32
N CYS A 90 -11.65 -1.52 -4.26
CA CYS A 90 -11.74 -2.92 -3.83
C CYS A 90 -13.19 -3.32 -3.53
N VAL A 91 -13.93 -2.49 -2.80
CA VAL A 91 -15.35 -2.74 -2.49
C VAL A 91 -16.21 -2.72 -3.75
N ALA A 92 -15.97 -1.77 -4.67
CA ALA A 92 -16.72 -1.70 -5.92
C ALA A 92 -16.49 -2.93 -6.82
N ARG A 93 -15.25 -3.43 -6.91
CA ARG A 93 -14.92 -4.65 -7.66
C ARG A 93 -15.48 -5.89 -7.01
N ALA A 94 -15.32 -6.04 -5.69
CA ALA A 94 -15.89 -7.16 -4.93
C ALA A 94 -17.41 -7.29 -5.18
N ALA A 95 -18.12 -6.16 -5.25
CA ALA A 95 -19.55 -6.11 -5.53
C ALA A 95 -19.91 -6.47 -7.00
N GLN A 96 -19.02 -6.21 -7.96
CA GLN A 96 -19.25 -6.47 -9.39
C GLN A 96 -18.85 -7.89 -9.80
N GLU A 97 -17.72 -8.37 -9.32
CA GLU A 97 -17.08 -9.61 -9.78
C GLU A 97 -17.38 -10.80 -8.86
N GLY A 98 -17.94 -10.56 -7.66
CA GLY A 98 -18.28 -11.60 -6.70
C GLY A 98 -17.10 -12.19 -5.92
N ASN A 99 -15.88 -11.69 -6.16
CA ASN A 99 -14.63 -12.16 -5.54
C ASN A 99 -14.33 -11.46 -4.21
N ILE A 100 -15.30 -11.48 -3.30
CA ILE A 100 -15.25 -10.69 -2.05
C ILE A 100 -14.05 -11.07 -1.17
N ASP A 101 -13.75 -12.37 -1.03
CA ASP A 101 -12.67 -12.85 -0.15
C ASP A 101 -11.29 -12.37 -0.62
N ALA A 102 -11.03 -12.39 -1.93
CA ALA A 102 -9.77 -11.94 -2.51
C ALA A 102 -9.55 -10.43 -2.29
N GLU A 103 -10.59 -9.62 -2.51
CA GLU A 103 -10.53 -8.16 -2.32
C GLU A 103 -10.37 -7.79 -0.83
N ILE A 104 -10.95 -8.57 0.09
CA ILE A 104 -10.74 -8.39 1.53
C ILE A 104 -9.29 -8.69 1.93
N GLU A 105 -8.68 -9.75 1.40
CA GLU A 105 -7.28 -10.07 1.70
C GLU A 105 -6.31 -9.01 1.14
N GLU A 106 -6.56 -8.50 -0.07
CA GLU A 106 -5.79 -7.38 -0.64
C GLU A 106 -5.88 -6.13 0.25
N LEU A 107 -7.09 -5.83 0.73
CA LEU A 107 -7.30 -4.71 1.63
C LEU A 107 -6.56 -4.88 2.97
N LYS A 108 -6.61 -6.08 3.58
CA LYS A 108 -5.87 -6.36 4.82
C LYS A 108 -4.37 -6.15 4.61
N ALA A 109 -3.82 -6.65 3.52
CA ALA A 109 -2.41 -6.47 3.18
C ALA A 109 -2.03 -5.00 2.99
N ALA A 110 -2.92 -4.17 2.42
CA ALA A 110 -2.71 -2.73 2.31
C ALA A 110 -2.73 -2.04 3.68
N LEU A 111 -3.66 -2.43 4.57
CA LEU A 111 -3.75 -1.91 5.93
C LEU A 111 -2.53 -2.27 6.78
N ASP A 112 -2.03 -3.50 6.68
CA ASP A 112 -0.84 -3.96 7.43
C ASP A 112 0.44 -3.19 7.06
N ARG A 113 0.52 -2.69 5.81
CA ARG A 113 1.64 -1.84 5.36
C ARG A 113 1.49 -0.39 5.79
N PHE A 114 0.26 0.05 6.01
CA PHE A 114 -0.09 1.42 6.34
C PHE A 114 -0.06 1.70 7.84
N LEU A 115 -0.52 0.74 8.63
CA LEU A 115 -0.56 0.80 10.08
C LEU A 115 0.75 0.22 10.64
N PRO A 116 1.55 1.02 11.37
CA PRO A 116 2.79 0.54 11.98
C PRO A 116 2.55 -0.39 13.17
#